data_AF-A0A7V8QHV3-F1
#
_entry.id   AF-A0A7V8QHV3-F1
#
_cell.length_a   1.000
_cell.length_b   1.000
_cell.length_c   1.000
_cell.angle_alpha   90.00
_cell.angle_beta   90.00
_cell.angle_gamma   90.00
#
_symmetry.space_group_name_H-M   'P 1'
#
loop_
_entity.id
_entity.type
_entity.pdbx_description
1 polymer ?
#
loop_
_entity_poly.entity_id
_entity_poly.type
_entity_poly.pdbx_seq_one_letter_code
_entity_poly.pdbx_strand_id
1 'polypeptide(L)'
;MKVHEEKPGAPPEELRAKFERQRRNLIAICVVIVFYDHAQIEVSGISFLGAQIGIGHPQAIVHALWVAWFYFSVRYYQYFKAARADELWQTTRMAFDRFARRTILQHLSSGGVEWRGAPSVGDFQRRGLLRVGVTLPKYHPSEGKLDEGQDIEIPLWRFAGPALASLWYLTVHTPLATDVILPFILAVLAPLFWLSL
;
A
#
# COMPACT_ATOMS: atom_id res chain seq x y z
N MET A 1 23.22 14.62 28.42
CA MET A 1 22.85 14.78 27.00
C MET A 1 22.55 13.38 26.47
N LYS A 2 21.28 12.95 26.47
CA LYS A 2 20.89 11.61 26.00
C LYS A 2 20.86 11.66 24.48
N VAL A 3 21.85 11.05 23.85
CA VAL A 3 21.83 10.78 22.41
C VAL A 3 20.70 9.78 22.21
N HIS A 4 19.56 10.25 21.68
CA HIS A 4 18.54 9.35 21.18
C HIS A 4 19.18 8.55 20.05
N GLU A 5 19.47 7.27 20.29
CA GLU A 5 19.68 6.30 19.21
C GLU A 5 18.40 6.28 18.38
N GLU A 6 18.40 7.10 17.34
CA GLU A 6 17.37 7.13 16.31
C GLU A 6 17.42 5.76 15.62
N LYS A 7 16.42 4.91 15.92
CA LYS A 7 16.29 3.60 15.25
C LYS A 7 16.37 3.83 13.74
N PRO A 8 17.40 3.29 13.06
CA PRO A 8 17.59 3.54 11.65
C PRO A 8 16.42 2.88 10.90
N GLY A 9 15.49 3.71 10.41
CA GLY A 9 14.38 3.25 9.57
C GLY A 9 12.98 3.74 9.97
N ALA A 10 12.79 4.40 11.12
CA ALA A 10 11.51 5.01 11.45
C ALA A 10 11.46 6.46 10.94
N PRO A 11 10.40 6.89 10.20
CA PRO A 11 10.27 8.28 9.78
C PRO A 11 10.10 9.19 11.02
N PRO A 12 10.69 10.39 11.02
CA PRO A 12 10.51 11.38 12.09
C PRO A 12 9.04 11.57 12.47
N GLU A 13 8.74 11.68 13.76
CA GLU A 13 7.36 11.85 14.27
C GLU A 13 6.63 13.04 13.62
N GLU A 14 7.37 14.11 13.32
CA GLU A 14 6.85 15.28 12.62
C GLU A 14 6.30 14.94 11.23
N LEU A 15 6.97 14.05 10.48
CA LEU A 15 6.50 13.62 9.15
C LEU A 15 5.21 12.79 9.27
N ARG A 16 5.11 11.94 10.30
CA ARG A 16 3.90 11.16 10.56
C ARG A 16 2.72 12.09 10.88
N ALA A 17 2.90 13.08 11.74
CA ALA A 17 1.86 14.06 12.06
C ALA A 17 1.42 14.88 10.83
N LYS A 18 2.36 15.26 9.96
CA LYS A 18 2.06 15.94 8.69
C LYS A 18 1.27 15.03 7.74
N PHE A 19 1.66 13.76 7.61
CA PHE A 19 0.93 12.77 6.82
C PHE A 19 -0.53 12.63 7.28
N GLU A 20 -0.75 12.48 8.58
CA GLU A 20 -2.09 12.38 9.17
C GLU A 20 -2.97 13.61 8.88
N ARG A 21 -2.35 14.82 8.88
CA ARG A 21 -3.06 16.05 8.51
C ARG A 21 -3.46 16.05 7.03
N GLN A 22 -2.54 15.66 6.14
CA GLN A 22 -2.84 15.62 4.70
C GLN A 22 -3.91 14.57 4.38
N ARG A 23 -3.90 13.42 5.07
CA ARG A 23 -4.94 12.40 4.96
C ARG A 23 -6.32 12.98 5.25
N ARG A 24 -6.47 13.68 6.38
CA ARG A 24 -7.75 14.32 6.78
C ARG A 24 -8.19 15.37 5.77
N ASN A 25 -7.26 16.18 5.27
CA ASN A 25 -7.58 17.20 4.26
C ASN A 25 -8.08 16.58 2.94
N LEU A 26 -7.43 15.51 2.47
CA LEU A 26 -7.85 14.79 1.26
C LEU A 26 -9.23 14.15 1.44
N ILE A 27 -9.48 13.50 2.58
CA ILE A 27 -10.81 12.92 2.87
C ILE A 27 -11.87 14.03 2.93
N ALA A 28 -11.59 15.14 3.61
CA ALA A 28 -12.52 16.26 3.72
C ALA A 28 -12.89 16.83 2.34
N ILE A 29 -11.92 17.06 1.45
CA ILE A 29 -12.21 17.60 0.11
C ILE A 29 -12.98 16.59 -0.75
N CYS A 30 -12.67 15.29 -0.66
CA CYS A 30 -13.45 14.25 -1.35
C CYS A 30 -14.91 14.23 -0.87
N VAL A 31 -15.16 14.32 0.44
CA VAL A 31 -16.51 14.38 1.01
C VAL A 31 -17.25 15.63 0.54
N VAL A 32 -16.59 16.78 0.51
CA VAL A 32 -17.19 18.04 0.02
C VAL A 32 -17.57 17.92 -1.45
N ILE A 33 -16.74 17.31 -2.31
CA ILE A 33 -17.05 17.10 -3.73
C ILE A 33 -18.28 16.21 -3.89
N VAL A 34 -18.31 15.05 -3.23
CA VAL A 34 -19.44 14.12 -3.32
C VAL A 34 -20.73 14.75 -2.78
N PHE A 35 -20.65 15.50 -1.67
CA PHE A 35 -21.81 16.19 -1.11
C PHE A 35 -22.30 17.30 -2.02
N TYR A 36 -21.40 18.11 -2.59
CA TYR A 36 -21.76 19.18 -3.52
C TYR A 36 -22.49 18.62 -4.75
N ASP A 37 -22.00 17.50 -5.29
CA ASP A 37 -22.61 16.80 -6.40
C ASP A 37 -24.01 16.25 -6.07
N HIS A 38 -24.15 15.50 -4.97
CA HIS A 38 -25.41 14.86 -4.60
C HIS A 38 -26.48 15.82 -4.06
N ALA A 39 -26.07 16.91 -3.43
CA ALA A 39 -27.03 17.85 -2.86
C ALA A 39 -27.75 18.69 -3.93
N GLN A 40 -27.40 18.53 -5.23
CA GLN A 40 -27.95 19.30 -6.36
C GLN A 40 -28.21 20.75 -5.95
N ILE A 41 -27.22 21.37 -5.29
CA ILE A 41 -27.43 22.64 -4.61
C ILE A 41 -27.74 23.66 -5.71
N GLU A 42 -29.03 23.88 -5.97
CA GLU A 42 -29.52 25.03 -6.68
C GLU A 42 -29.15 26.20 -5.79
N VAL A 43 -28.04 26.86 -6.13
CA VAL A 43 -27.51 28.00 -5.38
C VAL A 43 -28.46 29.18 -5.58
N SER A 44 -29.64 29.09 -5.00
CA SER A 44 -30.63 30.14 -4.86
C SER A 44 -30.23 30.99 -3.65
N GLY A 45 -29.03 31.58 -3.72
CA GLY A 45 -28.47 32.48 -2.71
C GLY A 45 -28.11 31.80 -1.39
N ILE A 46 -26.82 31.66 -1.10
CA ILE A 46 -26.40 31.28 0.26
C ILE A 46 -26.70 32.47 1.17
N SER A 47 -27.72 32.33 2.03
CA SER A 47 -28.03 33.33 3.06
C SER A 47 -27.12 33.10 4.27
N PHE A 48 -25.91 33.67 4.21
CA PHE A 48 -25.02 33.68 5.36
C PHE A 48 -25.32 34.95 6.17
N LEU A 49 -25.76 34.80 7.43
CA LEU A 49 -26.11 35.94 8.31
C LEU A 49 -27.18 36.89 7.73
N GLY A 50 -28.12 36.38 6.94
CA GLY A 50 -29.18 37.18 6.32
C GLY A 50 -28.74 37.98 5.07
N ALA A 51 -27.46 37.91 4.70
CA ALA A 51 -26.99 38.41 3.41
C ALA A 51 -27.16 37.32 2.35
N GLN A 52 -28.01 37.58 1.34
CA GLN A 52 -28.09 36.74 0.16
C GLN A 52 -26.85 36.98 -0.71
N ILE A 53 -25.86 36.09 -0.61
CA ILE A 53 -24.71 36.13 -1.52
C ILE A 53 -25.15 35.44 -2.81
N GLY A 54 -25.41 36.24 -3.85
CA GLY A 54 -25.61 35.75 -5.20
C GLY A 54 -24.29 35.21 -5.75
N ILE A 55 -24.19 33.90 -5.95
CA ILE A 55 -23.03 33.30 -6.59
C ILE A 55 -23.18 33.48 -8.10
N GLY A 56 -22.50 34.48 -8.66
CA GLY A 56 -22.60 34.82 -10.08
C GLY A 56 -22.14 33.71 -11.04
N HIS A 57 -21.24 32.82 -10.58
CA HIS A 57 -20.73 31.70 -11.38
C HIS A 57 -20.56 30.43 -10.54
N PRO A 58 -21.59 29.57 -10.44
CA PRO A 58 -21.51 28.28 -9.72
C PRO A 58 -20.37 27.38 -10.21
N GLN A 59 -20.02 27.48 -11.51
CA GLN A 59 -18.90 26.76 -12.09
C GLN A 59 -17.57 27.08 -11.41
N ALA A 60 -17.36 28.30 -10.91
CA ALA A 60 -16.11 28.67 -10.25
C ALA A 60 -15.85 27.83 -8.98
N ILE A 61 -16.92 27.47 -8.26
CA ILE A 61 -16.84 26.62 -7.05
C ILE A 61 -16.38 25.21 -7.44
N VAL A 62 -16.98 24.65 -8.50
CA VAL A 62 -16.59 23.33 -9.03
C VAL A 62 -15.11 23.31 -9.40
N HIS A 63 -14.63 24.29 -10.17
CA HIS A 63 -13.21 24.39 -10.53
C HIS A 63 -12.30 24.52 -9.30
N ALA A 64 -12.70 25.33 -8.31
CA ALA A 64 -11.94 25.48 -7.07
C ALA A 64 -11.85 24.16 -6.28
N LEU A 65 -12.93 23.39 -6.22
CA LEU A 65 -12.96 22.07 -5.59
C LEU A 65 -12.03 21.08 -6.31
N TRP A 66 -12.04 21.07 -7.64
CA TRP A 66 -11.13 20.24 -8.44
C TRP A 66 -9.66 20.60 -8.23
N VAL A 67 -9.32 21.90 -8.20
CA VAL A 67 -7.97 22.38 -7.92
C VAL A 67 -7.55 21.97 -6.51
N ALA A 68 -8.42 22.15 -5.51
CA ALA A 68 -8.16 21.74 -4.14
C ALA A 68 -7.94 20.22 -4.02
N TRP A 69 -8.80 19.42 -4.65
CA TRP A 69 -8.67 17.97 -4.70
C TRP A 69 -7.34 17.52 -5.32
N PHE A 70 -6.98 18.09 -6.47
CA PHE A 70 -5.72 17.76 -7.15
C PHE A 70 -4.52 18.11 -6.26
N TYR A 71 -4.51 19.32 -5.70
CA TYR A 71 -3.47 19.78 -4.78
C TYR A 71 -3.32 18.84 -3.57
N PHE A 72 -4.41 18.50 -2.88
CA PHE A 72 -4.36 17.61 -1.72
C PHE A 72 -3.98 16.16 -2.09
N SER A 73 -4.37 15.69 -3.28
CA SER A 73 -4.00 14.35 -3.77
C SER A 73 -2.49 14.25 -4.02
N VAL A 74 -1.91 15.23 -4.73
CA VAL A 74 -0.47 15.29 -4.96
C VAL A 74 0.28 15.43 -3.64
N ARG A 75 -0.20 16.30 -2.74
CA ARG A 75 0.44 16.52 -1.45
C ARG A 75 0.41 15.25 -0.60
N TYR A 76 -0.71 14.55 -0.56
CA TYR A 76 -0.84 13.28 0.14
C TYR A 76 0.13 12.23 -0.43
N TYR A 77 0.24 12.11 -1.76
CA TYR A 77 1.20 11.20 -2.40
C TYR A 77 2.66 11.49 -2.00
N GLN A 78 3.06 12.76 -1.97
CA GLN A 78 4.41 13.15 -1.54
C GLN A 78 4.72 12.69 -0.11
N TYR A 79 3.78 12.90 0.83
CA TYR A 79 3.98 12.47 2.22
C TYR A 79 3.87 10.96 2.39
N PHE A 80 3.02 10.29 1.62
CA PHE A 80 2.96 8.83 1.60
C PHE A 80 4.32 8.24 1.22
N LYS A 81 4.91 8.72 0.12
CA LYS A 81 6.23 8.28 -0.34
C LYS A 81 7.32 8.53 0.70
N ALA A 82 7.28 9.67 1.38
CA ALA A 82 8.29 10.04 2.37
C ALA A 82 8.14 9.32 3.73
N ALA A 83 6.92 8.98 4.16
CA ALA A 83 6.66 8.55 5.54
C ALA A 83 6.19 7.10 5.69
N ARG A 84 5.61 6.47 4.66
CA ARG A 84 4.91 5.18 4.80
C ARG A 84 5.20 4.17 3.69
N ALA A 85 5.82 4.57 2.59
CA ALA A 85 6.09 3.67 1.47
C ALA A 85 6.95 2.46 1.87
N ASP A 86 8.01 2.70 2.65
CA ASP A 86 8.90 1.62 3.10
C ASP A 86 8.21 0.69 4.10
N GLU A 87 7.44 1.25 5.04
CA GLU A 87 6.67 0.47 6.03
C GLU A 87 5.64 -0.44 5.33
N LEU A 88 4.94 0.08 4.32
CA LEU A 88 4.01 -0.68 3.51
C LEU A 88 4.74 -1.83 2.80
N TRP A 89 5.84 -1.52 2.10
CA TRP A 89 6.60 -2.52 1.35
C TRP A 89 7.18 -3.61 2.26
N GLN A 90 7.75 -3.23 3.40
CA GLN A 90 8.28 -4.18 4.38
C GLN A 90 7.17 -5.07 4.95
N THR A 91 6.01 -4.50 5.28
CA THR A 91 4.87 -5.28 5.81
C THR A 91 4.32 -6.24 4.77
N THR A 92 4.16 -5.80 3.52
CA THR A 92 3.74 -6.67 2.41
C THR A 92 4.76 -7.78 2.17
N ARG A 93 6.06 -7.46 2.17
CA ARG A 93 7.13 -8.44 2.02
C ARG A 93 7.10 -9.47 3.15
N MET A 94 7.05 -9.03 4.41
CA MET A 94 6.97 -9.93 5.56
C MET A 94 5.73 -10.86 5.52
N ALA A 95 4.58 -10.32 5.12
CA ALA A 95 3.37 -11.13 4.95
C ALA A 95 3.54 -12.14 3.80
N PHE A 96 4.08 -11.70 2.66
CA PHE A 96 4.35 -12.55 1.52
C PHE A 96 5.36 -13.65 1.85
N ASP A 97 6.50 -13.35 2.46
CA ASP A 97 7.50 -14.31 2.93
C ASP A 97 6.85 -15.40 3.80
N ARG A 98 5.98 -15.00 4.74
CA ARG A 98 5.26 -15.93 5.62
C ARG A 98 4.39 -16.91 4.84
N PHE A 99 3.62 -16.43 3.86
CA PHE A 99 2.73 -17.27 3.07
C PHE A 99 3.50 -18.10 2.03
N ALA A 100 4.47 -17.50 1.33
CA ALA A 100 5.30 -18.15 0.33
C ALA A 100 6.12 -19.29 0.94
N ARG A 101 6.68 -19.09 2.14
CA ARG A 101 7.39 -20.13 2.88
C ARG A 101 6.53 -21.37 3.09
N ARG A 102 5.24 -21.20 3.43
CA ARG A 102 4.32 -22.33 3.60
C ARG A 102 4.14 -23.12 2.31
N THR A 103 3.95 -22.44 1.19
CA THR A 103 3.79 -23.07 -0.13
C THR A 103 5.06 -23.82 -0.57
N ILE A 104 6.24 -23.25 -0.30
CA ILE A 104 7.52 -23.87 -0.65
C ILE A 104 7.79 -25.08 0.21
N LEU A 105 7.57 -24.99 1.52
CA LEU A 105 7.75 -26.13 2.41
C LEU A 105 6.86 -27.31 2.00
N GLN A 106 5.61 -27.04 1.59
CA GLN A 106 4.72 -28.09 1.06
C GLN A 106 5.28 -28.73 -0.21
N HIS A 107 5.89 -27.95 -1.10
CA HIS A 107 6.47 -28.47 -2.33
C HIS A 107 7.78 -29.24 -2.10
N LEU A 108 8.63 -28.78 -1.18
CA LEU A 108 9.87 -29.47 -0.82
C LEU A 108 9.57 -30.78 -0.10
N SER A 109 8.58 -30.81 0.80
CA SER A 109 8.16 -32.04 1.47
C SER A 109 7.64 -33.09 0.50
N SER A 110 6.98 -32.70 -0.59
CA SER A 110 6.55 -33.65 -1.62
C SER A 110 7.71 -34.24 -2.45
N GLY A 111 8.85 -33.56 -2.48
CA GLY A 111 10.03 -33.99 -3.23
C GLY A 111 11.00 -34.87 -2.45
N GLY A 112 10.70 -35.22 -1.19
CA GLY A 112 11.60 -36.05 -0.35
C GLY A 112 12.91 -35.39 0.06
N VAL A 113 13.04 -34.06 -0.12
CA VAL A 113 14.24 -33.32 0.25
C VAL A 113 14.11 -32.87 1.70
N GLU A 114 14.84 -33.52 2.61
CA GLU A 114 15.00 -33.01 3.97
C GLU A 114 15.81 -31.71 3.94
N TRP A 115 15.22 -30.66 4.48
CA TRP A 115 15.80 -29.33 4.38
C TRP A 115 15.82 -28.64 5.74
N ARG A 116 16.97 -28.03 6.08
CA ARG A 116 17.20 -27.29 7.33
C ARG A 116 17.41 -25.81 7.03
N GLY A 117 16.38 -24.99 7.21
CA GLY A 117 16.45 -23.52 7.12
C GLY A 117 15.08 -22.84 7.18
N ALA A 118 15.01 -21.53 6.92
CA ALA A 118 13.78 -20.81 6.51
C ALA A 118 14.10 -20.12 5.17
N PRO A 119 13.43 -20.40 4.02
CA PRO A 119 13.81 -19.77 2.78
C PRO A 119 13.30 -18.33 2.87
N SER A 120 14.19 -17.36 2.66
CA SER A 120 13.79 -15.95 2.65
C SER A 120 13.48 -15.51 1.24
N VAL A 121 12.57 -14.55 1.06
CA VAL A 121 12.31 -13.96 -0.27
C VAL A 121 13.55 -13.31 -0.90
N GLY A 122 14.57 -12.98 -0.10
CA GLY A 122 15.87 -12.57 -0.62
C GLY A 122 16.63 -13.64 -1.41
N ASP A 123 16.36 -14.92 -1.17
CA ASP A 123 17.10 -16.05 -1.77
C ASP A 123 16.58 -16.41 -3.18
N PHE A 124 15.51 -15.74 -3.63
CA PHE A 124 14.87 -16.04 -4.90
C PHE A 124 15.53 -15.25 -6.02
N GLN A 125 16.08 -15.97 -6.99
CA GLN A 125 16.63 -15.39 -8.20
C GLN A 125 15.69 -15.63 -9.37
N ARG A 126 15.35 -14.55 -10.10
CA ARG A 126 14.53 -14.66 -11.30
C ARG A 126 15.36 -15.31 -12.42
N ARG A 127 15.08 -16.58 -12.74
CA ARG A 127 15.76 -17.33 -13.81
C ARG A 127 15.00 -17.33 -15.15
N GLY A 128 13.79 -16.77 -15.18
CA GLY A 128 13.03 -16.61 -16.42
C GLY A 128 11.81 -15.71 -16.26
N LEU A 129 11.00 -15.67 -17.32
CA LEU A 129 9.77 -14.85 -17.36
C LEU A 129 8.71 -15.35 -16.37
N LEU A 130 8.55 -16.67 -16.26
CA LEU A 130 7.53 -17.34 -15.45
C LEU A 130 8.12 -18.33 -14.43
N ARG A 131 9.43 -18.27 -14.18
CA ARG A 131 10.12 -19.21 -13.27
C ARG A 131 11.01 -18.44 -12.31
N VAL A 132 10.97 -18.88 -11.07
CA VAL A 132 11.80 -18.36 -9.99
C VAL A 132 12.67 -19.51 -9.50
N GLY A 133 13.98 -19.31 -9.54
CA GLY A 133 14.96 -20.25 -9.03
C GLY A 133 15.26 -19.94 -7.57
N VAL A 134 15.36 -20.97 -6.75
CA VAL A 134 15.86 -20.86 -5.38
C VAL A 134 17.04 -21.80 -5.25
N THR A 135 18.19 -21.25 -4.90
CA THR A 135 19.40 -22.03 -4.61
C THR A 135 19.39 -22.34 -3.12
N LEU A 136 19.08 -23.59 -2.76
CA LEU A 136 19.05 -24.00 -1.36
C LEU A 136 20.33 -24.79 -1.04
N PRO A 137 21.13 -24.37 -0.05
CA PRO A 137 22.30 -25.14 0.33
C PRO A 137 21.88 -26.52 0.84
N LYS A 138 22.55 -27.56 0.35
CA LYS A 138 22.24 -28.94 0.73
C LYS A 138 23.15 -29.34 1.90
N TYR A 139 22.55 -29.78 3.00
CA TYR A 139 23.30 -30.23 4.18
C TYR A 139 23.42 -31.75 4.16
N HIS A 140 24.65 -32.26 4.07
CA HIS A 140 24.94 -33.69 4.15
C HIS A 140 25.33 -34.05 5.60
N PRO A 141 24.46 -34.73 6.37
CA PRO A 141 24.70 -35.00 7.79
C PRO A 141 25.88 -35.94 8.04
N SER A 142 26.23 -36.80 7.07
CA SER A 142 27.36 -37.72 7.15
C SER A 142 28.73 -37.04 7.04
N GLU A 143 28.80 -35.91 6.33
CA GLU A 143 30.07 -35.22 6.06
C GLU A 143 30.22 -33.90 6.82
N GLY A 144 29.12 -33.37 7.39
CA GLY A 144 29.11 -32.07 8.05
C GLY A 144 29.41 -30.90 7.11
N LYS A 145 29.30 -31.11 5.80
CA LYS A 145 29.56 -30.11 4.76
C LYS A 145 28.26 -29.58 4.16
N LEU A 146 28.31 -28.30 3.79
CA LEU A 146 27.32 -27.61 2.99
C LEU A 146 27.77 -27.70 1.53
N ASP A 147 27.08 -28.50 0.73
CA ASP A 147 27.35 -28.58 -0.71
C ASP A 147 26.67 -27.43 -1.45
N GLU A 148 27.21 -27.14 -2.65
CA GLU A 148 26.60 -26.20 -3.59
C GLU A 148 25.13 -26.54 -3.79
N GLY A 149 24.29 -25.51 -3.59
CA GLY A 149 22.86 -25.70 -3.44
C GLY A 149 22.20 -26.29 -4.68
N GLN A 150 21.23 -27.16 -4.47
CA GLN A 150 20.41 -27.63 -5.58
C GLN A 150 19.49 -26.49 -6.01
N ASP A 151 19.57 -26.15 -7.30
CA ASP A 151 18.67 -25.16 -7.89
C ASP A 151 17.31 -25.78 -8.15
N ILE A 152 16.29 -25.25 -7.48
CA ILE A 152 14.90 -25.66 -7.67
C ILE A 152 14.17 -24.55 -8.42
N GLU A 153 13.59 -24.89 -9.56
CA GLU A 153 12.74 -23.99 -10.33
C GLU A 153 11.29 -24.13 -9.91
N ILE A 154 10.68 -23.03 -9.46
CA ILE A 154 9.27 -22.97 -9.10
C ILE A 154 8.55 -22.06 -10.11
N PRO A 155 7.43 -22.50 -10.69
CA PRO A 155 6.67 -21.65 -11.60
C PRO A 155 5.97 -20.51 -10.83
N LEU A 156 5.97 -19.31 -11.41
CA LEU A 156 5.54 -18.07 -10.77
C LEU A 156 4.07 -18.11 -10.32
N TRP A 157 3.20 -18.83 -11.03
CA TRP A 157 1.77 -18.94 -10.69
C TRP A 157 1.52 -19.55 -9.31
N ARG A 158 2.45 -20.37 -8.78
CA ARG A 158 2.32 -20.91 -7.41
C ARG A 158 2.45 -19.83 -6.33
N PHE A 159 3.04 -18.69 -6.65
CA PHE A 159 3.14 -17.54 -5.76
C PHE A 159 1.91 -16.63 -5.82
N ALA A 160 0.97 -16.85 -6.75
CA ALA A 160 -0.25 -16.05 -6.84
C ALA A 160 -1.12 -16.19 -5.58
N GLY A 161 -1.28 -17.40 -5.05
CA GLY A 161 -2.01 -17.66 -3.80
C GLY A 161 -1.42 -16.90 -2.60
N PRO A 162 -0.11 -17.08 -2.29
CA PRO A 162 0.58 -16.31 -1.26
C PRO A 162 0.52 -14.79 -1.47
N ALA A 163 0.64 -14.31 -2.71
CA ALA A 163 0.52 -12.89 -3.02
C ALA A 163 -0.87 -12.37 -2.66
N LEU A 164 -1.93 -13.04 -3.11
CA LEU A 164 -3.31 -12.68 -2.78
C LEU A 164 -3.57 -12.75 -1.26
N ALA A 165 -3.08 -13.78 -0.57
CA ALA A 165 -3.20 -13.91 0.88
C ALA A 165 -2.46 -12.79 1.62
N SER A 166 -1.28 -12.38 1.15
CA SER A 166 -0.53 -11.26 1.72
C SER A 166 -1.23 -9.93 1.52
N LEU A 167 -1.83 -9.71 0.34
CA LEU A 167 -2.63 -8.53 0.04
C LEU A 167 -3.88 -8.50 0.91
N TRP A 168 -4.59 -9.62 1.01
CA TRP A 168 -5.75 -9.76 1.91
C TRP A 168 -5.40 -9.48 3.36
N TYR A 169 -4.28 -10.04 3.84
CA TYR A 169 -3.81 -9.79 5.19
C TYR A 169 -3.53 -8.30 5.42
N LEU A 170 -2.87 -7.64 4.47
CA LEU A 170 -2.62 -6.21 4.53
C LEU A 170 -3.93 -5.40 4.55
N THR A 171 -4.90 -5.75 3.70
CA THR A 171 -6.16 -5.02 3.60
C THR A 171 -7.07 -5.18 4.81
N VAL A 172 -7.13 -6.37 5.40
CA VAL A 172 -8.08 -6.70 6.47
C VAL A 172 -7.48 -6.59 7.86
N HIS A 173 -6.22 -6.98 8.03
CA HIS A 173 -5.61 -7.11 9.36
C HIS A 173 -4.65 -5.99 9.71
N THR A 174 -4.37 -5.06 8.81
CA THR A 174 -3.48 -3.92 9.11
C THR A 174 -4.17 -2.58 8.89
N PRO A 175 -3.98 -1.60 9.79
CA PRO A 175 -4.52 -0.25 9.58
C PRO A 175 -3.84 0.47 8.42
N LEU A 176 -2.69 -0.03 7.95
CA LEU A 176 -1.97 0.51 6.79
C LEU A 176 -2.87 0.61 5.56
N ALA A 177 -3.72 -0.38 5.31
CA ALA A 177 -4.59 -0.34 4.14
C ALA A 177 -5.65 0.77 4.24
N THR A 178 -6.31 0.91 5.39
CA THR A 178 -7.30 1.98 5.59
C THR A 178 -6.64 3.36 5.66
N ASP A 179 -5.45 3.46 6.23
CA ASP A 179 -4.76 4.74 6.42
C ASP A 179 -4.09 5.24 5.13
N VAL A 180 -3.64 4.33 4.27
CA VAL A 180 -2.87 4.60 3.07
C VAL A 180 -3.69 4.43 1.80
N ILE A 181 -4.38 3.30 1.64
CA ILE A 181 -5.00 2.91 0.37
C ILE A 181 -6.36 3.58 0.22
N LEU A 182 -7.15 3.68 1.29
CA LEU A 182 -8.49 4.27 1.25
C LEU A 182 -8.49 5.72 0.70
N PRO A 183 -7.60 6.64 1.12
CA PRO A 183 -7.59 7.99 0.57
C PRO A 183 -7.28 8.03 -0.93
N PHE A 184 -6.43 7.13 -1.45
CA PHE A 184 -6.20 7.01 -2.89
C PHE A 184 -7.43 6.48 -3.63
N ILE A 185 -8.10 5.47 -3.09
CA ILE A 185 -9.35 4.94 -3.65
C ILE A 185 -10.40 6.05 -3.72
N LEU A 186 -10.61 6.78 -2.62
CA LEU A 186 -11.56 7.90 -2.58
C LEU A 186 -11.18 9.01 -3.56
N ALA A 187 -9.89 9.32 -3.65
CA ALA A 187 -9.41 10.31 -4.61
C ALA A 187 -9.73 9.88 -6.05
N VAL A 188 -9.60 8.60 -6.40
CA VAL A 188 -9.95 8.08 -7.74
C VAL A 188 -11.45 7.93 -7.95
N LEU A 189 -12.23 7.60 -6.92
CA LEU A 189 -13.67 7.44 -7.04
C LEU A 189 -14.40 8.77 -7.20
N ALA A 190 -13.97 9.84 -6.52
CA ALA A 190 -14.57 11.17 -6.64
C ALA A 190 -14.73 11.67 -8.09
N PRO A 191 -13.68 11.64 -8.95
CA PRO A 191 -13.80 12.03 -10.35
C PRO A 191 -14.63 11.04 -11.18
N LEU A 192 -14.59 9.74 -10.87
CA LEU A 192 -15.36 8.72 -11.59
C LEU A 192 -16.86 8.90 -11.38
N PHE A 193 -17.29 9.20 -10.15
CA PHE A 193 -18.69 9.51 -9.86
C PHE A 193 -19.14 10.76 -10.61
N TRP A 194 -18.34 11.83 -10.59
CA TRP A 194 -18.64 13.06 -11.32
C TRP A 194 -18.80 12.85 -12.84
N LEU A 195 -17.97 12.00 -13.45
CA LEU A 195 -18.03 11.72 -14.90
C LEU A 195 -19.19 10.81 -15.31
N SER A 196 -19.83 10.13 -14.36
CA SER A 196 -20.94 9.20 -14.63
C SER A 196 -22.32 9.86 -14.69
N LEU A 197 -22.40 11.15 -14.35
CA LEU A 197 -23.58 12.02 -14.42
C LEU A 197 -23.55 12.85 -15.71
#